data_AF-A0A0F9D3Y2-F1
#
_entry.id   AF-A0A0F9D3Y2-F1
#
_cell.length_a   1.000
_cell.length_b   1.000
_cell.length_c   1.000
_cell.angle_alpha   90.00
_cell.angle_beta   90.00
_cell.angle_gamma   90.00
#
_symmetry.space_group_name_H-M   'P 1'
#
loop_
_entity.id
_entity.type
_entity.pdbx_description
1 polymer ?
#
loop_
_entity_poly.entity_id
_entity_poly.type
_entity_poly.pdbx_seq_one_letter_code
_entity_poly.pdbx_strand_id
1 'polypeptide(L)'
;MPETALIYDGEQVIVDMVAEEELRSKIDKMLDRLKRRNARVYMVKRYGLDGREPMTYRAIGEEFGLTSERIRQVIEASLRQLRHPKNAIQLKAYLYV
;
A
#
# COMPACT_ATOMS: atom_id res chain seq x y z
N MET A 1 -4.00 4.32 44.13
CA MET A 1 -3.69 4.84 42.78
C MET A 1 -4.67 4.20 41.82
N PRO A 2 -5.67 4.92 41.28
CA PRO A 2 -6.58 4.34 40.30
C PRO A 2 -5.94 4.35 38.91
N GLU A 3 -6.34 3.36 38.12
CA GLU A 3 -5.87 3.05 36.78
C GLU A 3 -5.94 4.26 35.83
N THR A 4 -4.85 4.48 35.10
CA THR A 4 -4.88 5.19 33.82
C THR A 4 -5.65 4.34 32.81
N ALA A 5 -6.98 4.35 32.91
CA ALA A 5 -7.84 3.95 31.80
C ALA A 5 -7.65 5.02 30.71
N LEU A 6 -6.81 4.68 29.72
CA LEU A 6 -6.65 5.43 28.49
C LEU A 6 -8.04 5.64 27.88
N ILE A 7 -8.54 6.87 27.99
CA ILE A 7 -9.67 7.35 27.20
C ILE A 7 -9.12 7.45 25.78
N TYR A 8 -9.23 6.37 25.01
CA TYR A 8 -9.34 6.51 23.57
C TYR A 8 -10.72 7.12 23.33
N ASP A 9 -10.76 8.44 23.23
CA ASP A 9 -11.99 9.16 22.94
C ASP A 9 -12.54 8.65 21.60
N GLY A 10 -13.84 8.34 21.53
CA GLY A 10 -14.46 7.77 20.34
C GLY A 10 -14.27 8.67 19.11
N GLU A 11 -14.09 9.97 19.34
CA GLU A 11 -13.76 10.94 18.30
C GLU A 11 -12.35 10.71 17.71
N GLN A 12 -11.34 10.40 18.53
CA GLN A 12 -9.99 10.06 18.06
C GLN A 12 -9.99 8.75 17.27
N VAL A 13 -10.72 7.73 17.75
CA VAL A 13 -10.84 6.44 17.04
C VAL A 13 -11.49 6.64 15.67
N ILE A 14 -12.54 7.47 15.57
CA ILE A 14 -13.20 7.78 14.30
C ILE A 14 -12.25 8.53 13.36
N VAL A 15 -11.52 9.54 13.87
CA VAL A 15 -10.55 10.31 13.07
C VAL A 15 -9.45 9.40 12.51
N ASP A 16 -8.91 8.50 13.33
CA ASP A 16 -7.86 7.55 12.91
C ASP A 16 -8.38 6.57 11.85
N MET A 17 -9.60 6.04 12.02
CA MET A 17 -10.24 5.15 11.04
C MET A 17 -10.51 5.85 9.70
N VAL A 18 -11.02 7.09 9.73
CA VAL A 18 -11.27 7.88 8.52
C VAL A 18 -9.95 8.21 7.80
N ALA A 19 -8.89 8.54 8.54
CA ALA A 19 -7.57 8.78 7.98
C ALA A 19 -6.98 7.52 7.32
N GLU A 20 -7.17 6.35 7.92
CA GLU A 20 -6.75 5.07 7.36
C GLU A 20 -7.50 4.73 6.06
N GLU A 21 -8.83 4.89 6.05
CA GLU A 21 -9.64 4.68 4.83
C GLU A 21 -9.26 5.64 3.70
N GLU A 22 -9.00 6.91 4.02
CA GLU A 22 -8.57 7.90 3.04
C GLU A 22 -7.20 7.55 2.44
N LEU A 23 -6.26 7.11 3.29
CA LEU A 23 -4.95 6.65 2.86
C LEU A 23 -5.06 5.43 1.95
N ARG A 24 -5.90 4.45 2.32
CA ARG A 24 -6.14 3.24 1.53
C ARG A 24 -6.75 3.56 0.16
N SER A 25 -7.76 4.44 0.13
CA SER A 25 -8.38 4.90 -1.12
C SER A 25 -7.37 5.56 -2.06
N LYS A 26 -6.43 6.36 -1.51
CA LYS A 26 -5.36 6.99 -2.30
C LYS A 26 -4.39 5.96 -2.86
N ILE A 27 -3.96 5.00 -2.03
CA ILE A 27 -3.08 3.91 -2.47
C ILE A 27 -3.74 3.13 -3.62
N ASP A 28 -5.02 2.79 -3.50
CA ASP A 28 -5.76 2.09 -4.56
C ASP A 28 -5.80 2.89 -5.86
N LYS A 29 -6.13 4.19 -5.80
CA LYS A 29 -6.11 5.09 -6.97
C LYS A 29 -4.72 5.16 -7.61
N MET A 30 -3.66 5.13 -6.82
CA MET A 30 -2.29 5.11 -7.34
C MET A 30 -1.94 3.79 -8.02
N LEU A 31 -2.37 2.66 -7.45
CA LEU A 31 -2.17 1.34 -8.03
C LEU A 31 -2.94 1.14 -9.33
N ASP A 32 -4.13 1.73 -9.47
CA ASP A 32 -4.93 1.68 -10.71
C ASP A 32 -4.24 2.39 -11.88
N ARG A 33 -3.32 3.33 -11.60
CA ARG A 33 -2.53 4.02 -12.63
C ARG A 33 -1.36 3.18 -13.14
N LEU A 34 -1.06 2.03 -12.54
CA LEU A 34 0.01 1.15 -13.00
C LEU A 34 -0.31 0.63 -14.41
N LYS A 35 0.67 0.76 -15.33
CA LYS A 35 0.46 0.36 -16.74
C LYS A 35 0.16 -1.14 -16.91
N ARG A 36 0.57 -1.97 -15.95
CA ARG A 36 0.37 -3.43 -15.98
C ARG A 36 -0.65 -3.82 -14.92
N ARG A 37 -1.79 -4.40 -15.32
CA ARG A 37 -2.80 -4.92 -14.39
C ARG A 37 -2.22 -5.91 -13.38
N ASN A 38 -1.31 -6.79 -13.81
CA ASN A 38 -0.67 -7.76 -12.91
C ASN A 38 0.23 -7.08 -11.86
N ALA A 39 0.77 -5.88 -12.14
CA ALA A 39 1.58 -5.17 -11.17
C ALA A 39 0.78 -4.72 -9.94
N ARG A 40 -0.50 -4.36 -10.11
CA ARG A 40 -1.41 -4.09 -8.99
C ARG A 40 -1.53 -5.33 -8.09
N VAL A 41 -1.78 -6.50 -8.67
CA VAL A 41 -1.90 -7.75 -7.92
C VAL A 41 -0.61 -8.09 -7.17
N TYR A 42 0.55 -7.92 -7.81
CA TYR A 42 1.84 -8.19 -7.16
C TYR A 42 2.14 -7.19 -6.05
N MET A 43 1.76 -5.92 -6.20
CA MET A 43 1.86 -4.89 -5.14
C MET A 43 0.98 -5.24 -3.96
N VAL A 44 -0.30 -5.55 -4.21
CA VAL A 44 -1.26 -5.92 -3.17
C VAL A 44 -0.75 -7.10 -2.37
N LYS A 45 -0.30 -8.17 -3.04
CA LYS A 45 0.28 -9.35 -2.37
C LYS A 45 1.59 -9.07 -1.67
N ARG A 46 2.49 -8.26 -2.26
CA ARG A 46 3.81 -7.97 -1.67
C ARG A 46 3.70 -7.16 -0.38
N TYR A 47 2.71 -6.27 -0.31
CA TYR A 47 2.57 -5.31 0.80
C TYR A 47 1.34 -5.58 1.68
N GLY A 48 0.55 -6.63 1.40
CA GLY A 48 -0.62 -6.98 2.21
C GLY A 48 -1.77 -5.98 2.12
N LEU A 49 -1.92 -5.28 0.99
CA LEU A 49 -2.87 -4.15 0.87
C LEU A 49 -4.35 -4.58 0.86
N ASP A 50 -4.61 -5.88 0.69
CA ASP A 50 -5.92 -6.52 0.81
C ASP A 50 -6.21 -7.04 2.23
N GLY A 51 -5.36 -6.71 3.22
CA GLY A 51 -5.50 -7.17 4.60
C GLY A 51 -4.93 -8.56 4.86
N ARG A 52 -4.18 -9.12 3.89
CA ARG A 52 -3.42 -10.36 4.06
C ARG A 52 -1.99 -10.10 4.48
N GLU A 53 -1.30 -11.12 4.97
CA GLU A 53 0.13 -11.01 5.26
C GLU A 53 0.96 -10.72 3.98
N PRO A 54 1.95 -9.83 4.06
CA PRO A 54 2.88 -9.55 2.97
C PRO A 54 3.61 -10.81 2.48
N MET A 55 3.52 -11.09 1.17
CA MET A 55 4.18 -12.23 0.55
C MET A 55 5.60 -11.89 0.07
N THR A 56 6.49 -12.89 -0.01
CA THR A 56 7.83 -12.73 -0.60
C THR A 56 7.79 -12.80 -2.13
N TYR A 57 8.82 -12.29 -2.82
CA TYR A 57 8.91 -12.41 -4.29
C TYR A 57 8.90 -13.87 -4.75
N ARG A 58 9.46 -14.78 -3.96
CA ARG A 58 9.46 -16.22 -4.23
C ARG A 58 8.04 -16.78 -4.13
N ALA A 59 7.32 -16.50 -3.06
CA ALA A 59 5.95 -16.99 -2.87
C ALA A 59 5.00 -16.46 -3.96
N ILE A 60 5.12 -15.18 -4.32
CA ILE A 60 4.37 -14.60 -5.44
C ILE A 60 4.81 -15.25 -6.77
N GLY A 61 6.11 -15.49 -6.96
CA GLY A 61 6.62 -16.15 -8.16
C GLY A 61 6.03 -17.56 -8.33
N GLU A 62 6.06 -18.36 -7.26
CA GLU A 62 5.49 -19.70 -7.22
C GLU A 62 3.98 -19.70 -7.53
N GLU A 63 3.22 -18.76 -6.95
CA GLU A 63 1.77 -18.63 -7.19
C GLU A 63 1.43 -18.27 -8.65
N PHE A 64 2.25 -17.45 -9.31
CA PHE A 64 1.98 -16.95 -10.67
C PHE A 64 2.78 -17.65 -11.77
N GLY A 65 3.53 -18.71 -11.45
CA GLY A 65 4.39 -19.42 -12.42
C GLY A 65 5.52 -18.54 -12.97
N LEU A 66 6.02 -17.60 -12.17
CA LEU A 66 7.06 -16.64 -12.53
C LEU A 66 8.30 -16.83 -11.64
N THR A 67 9.46 -16.44 -12.15
CA THR A 67 10.65 -16.38 -11.31
C THR A 67 10.53 -15.24 -10.29
N SER A 68 11.14 -15.41 -9.12
CA SER A 68 11.24 -14.35 -8.10
C SER A 68 11.83 -13.05 -8.67
N GLU A 69 12.82 -13.19 -9.55
CA GLU A 69 13.45 -12.08 -10.26
C GLU A 69 12.48 -11.35 -11.19
N ARG A 70 11.60 -12.08 -11.90
CA ARG A 70 10.57 -11.46 -12.73
C ARG A 70 9.58 -10.65 -11.89
N ILE A 71 9.18 -11.17 -10.73
CA ILE A 71 8.32 -10.45 -9.78
C ILE A 71 9.03 -9.19 -9.27
N ARG A 72 10.30 -9.30 -8.85
CA ARG A 72 11.13 -8.15 -8.42
C ARG A 72 11.16 -7.06 -9.47
N GLN A 73 11.46 -7.40 -10.72
CA GLN A 73 11.53 -6.44 -11.84
C GLN A 73 10.21 -5.71 -12.08
N VAL A 74 9.08 -6.42 -12.03
CA VAL A 74 7.75 -5.82 -12.21
C VAL A 74 7.44 -4.86 -11.06
N ILE A 75 7.74 -5.25 -9.83
CA ILE A 75 7.53 -4.41 -8.65
C ILE A 75 8.41 -3.16 -8.70
N GLU A 76 9.69 -3.28 -9.05
CA GLU A 76 10.58 -2.12 -9.19
C GLU A 76 10.19 -1.17 -10.32
N ALA A 77 9.75 -1.70 -11.47
CA ALA A 77 9.20 -0.88 -12.53
C ALA A 77 7.96 -0.09 -12.06
N SER A 78 7.13 -0.72 -11.24
CA SER A 78 5.92 -0.12 -10.69
C SER A 78 6.24 0.93 -9.64
N LEU A 79 7.18 0.67 -8.72
CA LEU A 79 7.68 1.67 -7.77
C LEU A 79 8.27 2.89 -8.49
N ARG A 80 9.06 2.67 -9.56
CA ARG A 80 9.57 3.78 -10.38
C ARG A 80 8.45 4.59 -11.01
N GLN A 81 7.39 3.93 -11.49
CA GLN A 81 6.22 4.60 -12.04
C GLN A 81 5.49 5.45 -10.97
N LEU A 82 5.31 4.91 -9.76
CA LEU A 82 4.65 5.59 -8.64
C LEU A 82 5.47 6.78 -8.12
N ARG A 83 6.80 6.66 -8.11
CA ARG A 83 7.73 7.73 -7.66
C ARG A 83 7.91 8.87 -8.66
N HIS A 84 7.45 8.73 -9.91
CA HIS A 84 7.60 9.77 -10.92
C HIS A 84 6.85 11.05 -10.49
N PRO A 85 7.41 12.27 -10.62
CA PRO A 85 6.83 13.51 -10.10
C PRO A 85 5.37 13.76 -10.53
N LYS A 86 5.00 13.44 -11.77
CA LYS A 86 3.59 13.49 -12.24
C LYS A 86 2.61 12.66 -11.40
N ASN A 87 3.10 11.61 -10.72
CA ASN A 87 2.35 10.74 -9.81
C ASN A 87 2.71 11.02 -8.34
N ALA A 88 3.91 11.54 -8.05
CA ALA A 88 4.38 11.86 -6.70
C ALA A 88 3.96 13.26 -6.19
N ILE A 89 3.49 14.17 -7.06
CA ILE A 89 2.83 15.43 -6.64
C ILE A 89 1.63 15.13 -5.73
N GLN A 90 0.95 13.99 -5.92
CA GLN A 90 -0.12 13.54 -5.03
C GLN A 90 0.38 12.87 -3.74
N LEU A 91 1.65 12.44 -3.67
CA LEU A 91 2.24 11.81 -2.49
C LEU A 91 2.88 12.83 -1.55
N LYS A 92 3.48 13.90 -2.10
CA LYS A 92 4.07 15.00 -1.31
C LYS A 92 3.04 15.91 -0.65
N ALA A 93 1.83 16.02 -1.21
CA ALA A 93 0.76 16.81 -0.61
C ALA A 93 0.25 16.28 0.75
N TYR A 94 0.67 15.07 1.16
CA TYR A 94 0.22 14.42 2.39
C TYR A 94 1.34 14.00 3.34
N LEU A 95 2.61 14.32 3.02
CA LEU A 95 3.74 14.20 3.97
C LEU A 95 4.01 15.50 4.74
N TYR A 96 3.16 16.51 4.54
CA TYR A 96 3.10 17.73 5.32
C TYR A 96 1.64 17.97 5.76
N VAL A 97 1.18 17.14 6.69
CA VAL A 97 0.21 17.49 7.74
C VAL A 97 0.76 16.91 9.03
#